data_AF-A0AAD7A3M0-F1
#
_entry.id   AF-A0AAD7A3M0-F1
#
_cell.length_a   1.000
_cell.length_b   1.000
_cell.length_c   1.000
_cell.angle_alpha   90.00
_cell.angle_beta   90.00
_cell.angle_gamma   90.00
#
_symmetry.space_group_name_H-M   'P 1'
#
loop_
_entity.id
_entity.type
_entity.pdbx_description
1 polymer ?
#
loop_
_entity_poly.entity_id
_entity_poly.type
_entity_poly.pdbx_seq_one_letter_code
_entity_poly.pdbx_strand_id
1 'polypeptide(L)' 'RHRVSVGNAGDNVTIRFVTDNDGPWFLHCHIDWHLEAGLTIVFAEDVPDWNTTIAHSLAWDHIRPAYEALGASDL' A
#
# COMPACT_ATOMS: atom_id res chain seq x y z
N ARG A 1 12.07 -10.51 -6.36
CA ARG A 1 12.35 -9.96 -5.00
C ARG A 1 11.39 -8.80 -4.74
N HIS A 2 10.99 -8.54 -3.50
CA HIS A 2 9.97 -7.51 -3.15
C HIS A 2 10.52 -6.31 -2.35
N ARG A 3 11.81 -6.34 -1.97
CA ARG A 3 12.55 -5.19 -1.43
C ARG A 3 13.85 -5.02 -2.21
N VAL A 4 14.30 -3.78 -2.37
CA VAL A 4 15.57 -3.45 -3.02
C VAL A 4 16.15 -2.20 -2.36
N SER A 5 17.46 -2.19 -2.09
CA SER A 5 18.16 -0.95 -1.70
C SER A 5 18.23 -0.03 -2.91
N VAL A 6 17.92 1.26 -2.72
CA VAL A 6 18.05 2.28 -3.77
C VAL A 6 19.50 2.75 -3.95
N GLY A 7 20.42 2.30 -3.08
CA GLY A 7 21.84 2.64 -3.14
C GLY A 7 22.18 3.96 -2.46
N ASN A 8 23.35 4.50 -2.81
CA ASN A 8 23.85 5.81 -2.38
C ASN A 8 23.76 6.82 -3.53
N ALA A 9 24.23 8.05 -3.28
CA ALA A 9 24.39 9.05 -4.33
C ALA A 9 25.23 8.50 -5.50
N GLY A 10 24.69 8.59 -6.71
CA GLY A 10 25.30 8.05 -7.93
C GLY A 10 24.69 6.74 -8.43
N ASP A 11 23.99 6.01 -7.56
CA ASP A 11 23.24 4.82 -7.96
C ASP A 11 21.93 5.19 -8.67
N ASN A 12 21.49 4.35 -9.61
CA ASN A 12 20.22 4.49 -10.32
C ASN A 12 19.52 3.14 -10.46
N VAL A 13 18.88 2.72 -9.37
CA VAL A 13 18.21 1.42 -9.29
C VAL A 13 16.91 1.45 -10.08
N THR A 14 16.76 0.51 -11.02
CA THR A 14 15.55 0.37 -11.85
C THR A 14 14.86 -0.97 -11.57
N ILE A 15 13.54 -0.96 -11.47
CA ILE A 15 12.71 -2.18 -11.37
C ILE A 15 11.72 -2.25 -12.54
N ARG A 16 11.22 -3.47 -12.80
CA ARG A 16 10.14 -3.73 -13.75
C ARG A 16 9.21 -4.77 -13.16
N PHE A 17 7.92 -4.61 -13.43
CA PHE A 17 6.88 -5.57 -13.11
C PHE A 17 5.79 -5.48 -14.19
N VAL A 18 4.93 -6.48 -14.26
CA VAL A 18 3.73 -6.47 -15.08
C VAL A 18 2.57 -6.05 -14.18
N THR A 19 1.65 -5.25 -14.71
CA THR A 19 0.40 -4.90 -14.02
C THR A 19 -0.62 -6.01 -14.28
N ASP A 20 -0.48 -7.12 -13.56
CA ASP A 20 -1.31 -8.31 -13.63
C ASP A 20 -2.08 -8.61 -12.33
N ASN A 21 -2.24 -7.60 -11.47
CA ASN A 21 -2.83 -7.75 -10.16
C ASN A 21 -3.59 -6.48 -9.72
N ASP A 22 -4.88 -6.46 -9.98
CA ASP A 22 -5.75 -5.31 -9.71
C ASP A 22 -5.73 -4.87 -8.25
N GLY A 23 -5.58 -3.57 -8.02
CA GLY A 23 -5.77 -2.98 -6.70
C GLY A 23 -4.86 -1.81 -6.37
N PRO A 24 -5.04 -1.25 -5.16
CA PRO A 24 -4.12 -0.27 -4.60
C PRO A 24 -2.91 -0.95 -3.96
N TRP A 25 -1.72 -0.71 -4.49
CA TRP A 25 -0.45 -1.28 -4.00
C TRP A 25 0.49 -0.21 -3.45
N PHE A 26 0.95 -0.39 -2.21
CA PHE A 26 1.92 0.49 -1.57
C PHE A 26 3.32 0.32 -2.18
N LEU A 27 3.97 1.43 -2.53
CA LEU A 27 5.41 1.50 -2.81
C LEU A 27 6.04 2.53 -1.88
N HIS A 28 6.90 2.08 -0.98
CA HIS A 28 7.48 2.93 0.05
C HIS A 28 8.90 2.52 0.44
N CYS A 29 9.58 3.38 1.19
CA CYS A 29 10.78 2.99 1.91
C CYS A 29 10.39 2.09 3.10
N HIS A 30 10.97 0.90 3.18
CA HIS A 30 10.65 -0.07 4.25
C HIS A 30 11.40 0.21 5.58
N ILE A 31 11.87 1.45 5.75
CA ILE A 31 12.32 1.98 7.03
C ILE A 31 11.08 2.63 7.66
N ASP A 32 10.55 2.02 8.73
CA ASP A 32 9.21 2.36 9.24
C ASP A 32 9.05 3.84 9.59
N TRP A 33 10.08 4.46 10.16
CA TRP A 33 10.07 5.89 10.50
C TRP A 33 10.16 6.80 9.26
N HIS A 34 10.67 6.33 8.12
CA HIS A 34 10.53 7.05 6.85
C HIS A 34 9.15 6.90 6.23
N LEU A 35 8.51 5.72 6.37
CA LEU A 35 7.12 5.51 5.94
C LEU A 35 6.18 6.42 6.72
N GLU A 36 6.30 6.47 8.05
CA GLU A 36 5.52 7.35 8.92
C GLU A 36 5.73 8.83 8.57
N ALA A 37 6.96 9.21 8.22
CA ALA A 37 7.28 10.55 7.75
C ALA A 37 6.79 10.85 6.31
N GLY A 38 6.14 9.89 5.64
CA GLY A 38 5.48 10.07 4.35
C GLY A 38 6.28 9.68 3.11
N LEU A 39 7.38 8.93 3.24
CA LEU A 39 8.17 8.46 2.09
C LEU A 39 7.50 7.26 1.39
N THR A 40 6.35 7.53 0.78
CA THR A 40 5.45 6.53 0.19
C THR A 40 4.68 7.07 -1.00
N ILE A 41 4.28 6.17 -1.91
CA ILE A 41 3.27 6.38 -2.94
C ILE A 41 2.37 5.14 -3.05
N VAL A 42 1.24 5.29 -3.76
CA VAL A 42 0.33 4.18 -4.07
C VAL A 42 0.21 4.04 -5.58
N PHE A 43 0.37 2.82 -6.09
CA PHE A 43 -0.08 2.46 -7.43
C PHE A 43 -1.55 2.08 -7.37
N ALA A 44 -2.39 2.77 -8.15
CA ALA A 44 -3.78 2.38 -8.38
C ALA A 44 -3.85 1.61 -9.70
N GLU A 45 -3.68 0.28 -9.63
CA GLU A 45 -3.58 -0.59 -10.78
C GLU A 45 -4.97 -1.13 -11.18
N ASP A 46 -5.36 -0.94 -12.44
CA ASP A 46 -6.63 -1.39 -13.03
C ASP A 46 -7.91 -1.02 -12.26
N VAL A 47 -8.03 0.26 -11.90
CA VAL A 47 -9.15 0.83 -11.14
C VAL A 47 -10.55 0.42 -11.63
N PRO A 48 -10.84 0.39 -12.96
CA PRO A 48 -12.17 0.01 -13.44
C PRO A 48 -12.63 -1.39 -13.00
N ASP A 49 -11.70 -2.32 -12.78
CA ASP A 49 -12.02 -3.74 -12.59
C ASP A 49 -12.10 -4.16 -11.10
N TRP A 50 -11.66 -3.28 -10.18
CA TRP A 50 -11.58 -3.54 -8.72
C TRP A 50 -12.85 -4.15 -8.13
N ASN A 51 -14.03 -3.67 -8.53
CA ASN A 51 -15.29 -4.10 -7.96
C ASN A 51 -15.72 -5.51 -8.40
N THR A 52 -15.04 -6.09 -9.38
CA THR A 52 -15.30 -7.43 -9.89
C THR A 52 -14.18 -8.42 -9.58
N THR A 53 -12.95 -7.94 -9.40
CA THR A 53 -11.76 -8.79 -9.17
C THR A 53 -11.32 -8.85 -7.71
N ILE A 54 -11.63 -7.82 -6.91
CA ILE A 54 -11.29 -7.76 -5.49
C ILE A 54 -12.49 -8.17 -4.65
N ALA A 55 -12.46 -9.39 -4.11
CA ALA A 55 -13.46 -9.86 -3.15
C ALA A 55 -12.93 -9.72 -1.71
N HIS A 56 -13.59 -8.90 -0.89
CA HIS A 56 -13.34 -8.84 0.55
C HIS A 56 -14.45 -9.56 1.33
N SER A 57 -14.13 -9.96 2.57
CA SER A 57 -15.11 -10.59 3.46
C SER A 57 -16.04 -9.56 4.11
N LEU A 58 -17.19 -10.01 4.63
CA LEU A 58 -18.06 -9.18 5.47
C LEU A 58 -17.33 -8.63 6.71
N ALA A 59 -16.32 -9.36 7.22
CA ALA A 59 -15.51 -8.87 8.34
C ALA A 59 -14.69 -7.63 7.94
N TRP A 60 -14.26 -7.53 6.68
CA TRP A 60 -13.54 -6.36 6.18
C TRP A 60 -14.43 -5.12 6.15
N ASP A 61 -15.69 -5.25 5.74
CA ASP A 61 -16.68 -4.16 5.72
C ASP A 61 -16.91 -3.53 7.11
N HIS A 62 -16.69 -4.31 8.16
CA HIS A 62 -16.87 -3.86 9.54
C HIS A 62 -15.64 -3.18 10.15
N ILE A 63 -14.46 -3.25 9.51
CA ILE A 63 -13.22 -2.66 10.07
C ILE A 63 -13.35 -1.15 10.20
N ARG A 64 -13.76 -0.45 9.14
CA ARG A 64 -13.88 1.02 9.16
C ARG A 64 -14.90 1.48 10.20
N PRO A 65 -16.17 1.00 10.23
CA PRO A 65 -17.12 1.40 11.26
C PRO A 65 -16.63 1.13 12.68
N ALA A 66 -15.94 0.00 12.92
CA ALA A 66 -15.39 -0.31 14.23
C ALA A 66 -14.28 0.67 14.64
N TYR A 67 -13.38 1.01 13.72
CA TYR A 67 -12.31 1.99 13.94
C TYR A 67 -12.86 3.39 14.21
N GLU A 68 -13.85 3.84 13.41
CA GLU A 68 -14.48 5.16 13.55
C GLU A 68 -15.27 5.31 14.86
N ALA A 69 -15.63 4.21 15.54
CA ALA A 69 -16.30 4.22 16.83
C ALA A 69 -15.34 4.29 18.04
N LEU A 70 -14.02 4.17 17.84
CA LEU A 70 -13.03 4.24 18.91
C LEU A 70 -12.85 5.68 19.41
N GLY A 71 -12.67 5.83 20.73
CA GLY A 71 -12.21 7.09 21.30
C GLY A 71 -10.71 7.30 21.01
N ALA A 72 -10.24 8.54 21.03
CA ALA A 72 -8.82 8.84 20.79
C ALA A 72 -7.87 8.18 21.81
N SER A 73 -8.36 7.84 23.01
CA SER A 73 -7.60 7.09 24.02
C SER A 73 -7.41 5.61 23.69
N ASP A 74 -8.18 5.09 22.74
CA ASP A 74 -8.24 3.67 22.37
C ASP A 74 -7.55 3.39 21.02
N LEU A 75 -6.91 4.42 20.44
CA LEU A 75 -6.09 4.35 19.22
C LEU A 75 -4.62 4.03 19.52
#